data_AF-A0A0C9YG99-F1
#
_entry.id   AF-A0A0C9YG99-F1
#
_cell.length_a   1.000
_cell.length_b   1.000
_cell.length_c   1.000
_cell.angle_alpha   90.00
_cell.angle_beta   90.00
_cell.angle_gamma   90.00
#
_symmetry.space_group_name_H-M   'P 1'
#
loop_
_entity.id
_entity.type
_entity.pdbx_description
1 polymer ?
#
loop_
_entity_poly.entity_id
_entity_poly.type
_entity_poly.pdbx_seq_one_letter_code
_entity_poly.pdbx_strand_id
1 'polypeptide(L)'
;MLVTCFLMAVLLAMVTCEFLAVNLTLKQPAWMKDGGTLNGGSLQSSLVDVYAIYLLKCLQEFKSKGIIAYAISVQNEPQNVNPTSPTAKLTPAMEGQIGTKLRTLMNGNSL
;
A
#
# COMPACT_ATOMS: atom_id res chain seq x y z
N MET A 1 15.39 12.26 -3.58
CA MET A 1 14.27 12.50 -4.53
C MET A 1 13.13 11.47 -4.35
N LEU A 2 12.74 11.14 -3.11
CA LEU A 2 11.63 10.20 -2.80
C LEU A 2 10.47 10.87 -2.05
N VAL A 3 10.65 12.10 -1.56
CA VAL A 3 9.66 12.79 -0.71
C VAL A 3 8.55 13.45 -1.54
N THR A 4 8.79 13.75 -2.82
CA THR A 4 7.83 14.47 -3.68
C THR A 4 6.76 13.57 -4.32
N CYS A 5 7.05 12.29 -4.61
CA CYS A 5 6.03 11.39 -5.17
C CYS A 5 5.00 10.89 -4.14
N PHE A 6 5.37 10.81 -2.85
CA PHE A 6 4.45 10.39 -1.78
C PHE A 6 3.35 11.43 -1.54
N LEU A 7 3.67 12.71 -1.75
CA LEU A 7 2.73 13.81 -1.59
C LEU A 7 1.60 13.77 -2.65
N MET A 8 1.89 13.28 -3.86
CA MET A 8 0.96 13.31 -5.00
C MET A 8 -0.19 12.29 -4.88
N ALA A 9 0.10 11.09 -4.37
CA ALA A 9 -0.92 10.05 -4.16
C ALA A 9 -1.88 10.39 -3.01
N VAL A 10 -1.35 11.08 -1.99
CA VAL A 10 -2.14 11.62 -0.88
C VAL A 10 -2.99 12.80 -1.36
N LEU A 11 -2.42 13.70 -2.17
CA LEU A 11 -3.16 14.84 -2.74
C LEU A 11 -4.34 14.41 -3.61
N LEU A 12 -4.19 13.36 -4.42
CA LEU A 12 -5.28 12.92 -5.31
C LEU A 12 -6.49 12.34 -4.54
N ALA A 13 -6.25 11.72 -3.37
CA ALA A 13 -7.32 11.26 -2.48
C ALA A 13 -7.90 12.38 -1.59
N MET A 14 -7.11 13.41 -1.26
CA MET A 14 -7.56 14.57 -0.48
C MET A 14 -8.52 15.50 -1.23
N VAL A 15 -8.46 15.55 -2.57
CA VAL A 15 -9.27 16.50 -3.37
C VAL A 15 -10.74 16.04 -3.52
N THR A 16 -11.07 14.78 -3.24
CA THR A 16 -12.41 14.23 -3.54
C THR A 16 -13.19 13.70 -2.35
N CYS A 17 -12.61 13.58 -1.15
CA CYS A 17 -13.32 12.98 -0.01
C CYS A 17 -12.92 13.61 1.33
N GLU A 18 -13.90 13.95 2.17
CA GLU A 18 -13.71 14.41 3.56
C GLU A 18 -13.05 13.35 4.47
N PHE A 19 -12.87 12.12 3.96
CA PHE A 19 -12.17 11.02 4.60
C PHE A 19 -10.93 10.64 3.78
N LEU A 20 -9.75 10.77 4.39
CA LEU A 20 -8.51 10.34 3.72
C LEU A 20 -8.43 8.81 3.67
N ALA A 21 -8.72 8.25 2.50
CA ALA A 21 -8.37 6.88 2.14
C ALA A 21 -6.95 6.87 1.57
N VAL A 22 -6.01 6.26 2.31
CA VAL A 22 -4.61 6.20 1.90
C VAL A 22 -4.41 5.01 0.94
N ASN A 23 -4.25 5.29 -0.35
CA ASN A 23 -3.93 4.29 -1.36
C ASN A 23 -2.42 4.28 -1.65
N LEU A 24 -1.65 3.51 -0.87
CA LEU A 24 -0.18 3.43 -0.94
C LEU A 24 0.35 2.48 -2.03
N THR A 25 -0.56 1.88 -2.79
CA THR A 25 -0.34 0.54 -3.35
C THR A 25 0.07 0.55 -4.82
N LEU A 26 -0.12 1.68 -5.51
CA LEU A 26 0.38 1.92 -6.87
C LEU A 26 1.92 1.82 -6.97
N LYS A 27 2.63 1.68 -5.85
CA LYS A 27 4.08 1.63 -5.78
C LYS A 27 4.56 0.56 -4.79
N GLN A 28 4.05 -0.67 -4.89
CA GLN A 28 4.76 -1.80 -4.28
C GLN A 28 6.25 -1.71 -4.67
N PRO A 29 7.19 -1.73 -3.71
CA PRO A 29 8.60 -1.61 -4.02
C PRO A 29 9.03 -2.68 -5.02
N ALA A 30 9.85 -2.30 -6.00
CA ALA A 30 10.24 -3.19 -7.09
C ALA A 30 10.87 -4.50 -6.57
N TRP A 31 11.61 -4.44 -5.47
CA TRP A 31 12.24 -5.59 -4.82
C TRP A 31 11.26 -6.53 -4.10
N MET A 32 10.02 -6.12 -3.86
CA MET A 32 8.98 -6.98 -3.29
C MET A 32 8.23 -7.81 -4.35
N LYS A 33 8.50 -7.55 -5.63
CA LYS A 33 7.79 -8.14 -6.76
C LYS A 33 8.66 -9.16 -7.46
N ASP A 34 8.03 -10.18 -8.02
CA ASP A 34 8.67 -11.24 -8.82
C ASP A 34 9.57 -10.71 -9.96
N GLY A 35 9.13 -9.64 -10.64
CA GLY A 35 9.86 -9.07 -11.78
C GLY A 35 10.91 -8.03 -11.42
N GLY A 36 11.09 -7.66 -10.15
CA GLY A 36 12.08 -6.62 -9.77
C GLY A 36 11.80 -5.23 -10.35
N THR A 37 10.63 -4.99 -10.94
CA THR A 37 10.25 -3.71 -11.55
C THR A 37 8.99 -3.13 -10.91
N LEU A 38 8.83 -1.81 -11.04
CA LEU A 38 7.61 -1.14 -10.58
C LEU A 38 6.39 -1.44 -11.45
N ASN A 39 6.58 -1.92 -12.68
CA ASN A 39 5.49 -2.16 -13.63
C ASN A 39 5.05 -3.63 -13.64
N GLY A 40 3.74 -3.90 -13.74
CA GLY A 40 3.21 -5.28 -13.78
C GLY A 40 3.65 -6.18 -12.62
N GLY A 41 3.74 -7.49 -12.84
CA GLY A 41 4.27 -8.44 -11.83
C GLY A 41 3.32 -8.71 -10.65
N SER A 42 3.78 -9.54 -9.72
CA SER A 42 3.05 -9.99 -8.54
C SER A 42 3.88 -9.79 -7.28
N LEU A 43 3.21 -9.51 -6.16
CA LEU A 43 3.86 -9.57 -4.85
C LEU A 43 4.42 -10.98 -4.64
N GLN A 44 5.65 -11.08 -4.13
CA GLN A 44 6.21 -12.37 -3.73
C GLN A 44 5.47 -12.90 -2.50
N SER A 45 5.03 -14.16 -2.54
CA SER A 45 4.28 -14.79 -1.45
C SER A 45 5.07 -14.83 -0.13
N SER A 46 6.39 -14.93 -0.19
CA SER A 46 7.30 -14.87 0.96
C SER A 46 7.34 -13.50 1.65
N LEU A 47 6.87 -12.43 0.98
CA LEU A 47 6.95 -11.05 1.47
C LEU A 47 5.60 -10.51 1.96
N VAL A 48 4.57 -11.35 2.07
CA VAL A 48 3.24 -10.98 2.58
C VAL A 48 3.31 -10.31 3.96
N ASP A 49 4.04 -10.91 4.91
CA ASP A 49 4.21 -10.34 6.25
C ASP A 49 5.00 -9.02 6.22
N VAL A 50 6.04 -8.97 5.39
CA VAL A 50 6.90 -7.78 5.23
C VAL A 50 6.09 -6.62 4.66
N TYR A 51 5.19 -6.90 3.71
CA TYR A 51 4.34 -5.89 3.09
C TYR A 51 3.31 -5.33 4.09
N ALA A 52 2.74 -6.15 4.98
CA ALA A 52 1.87 -5.64 6.05
C ALA A 52 2.62 -4.68 7.00
N ILE A 53 3.87 -4.99 7.35
CA ILE A 53 4.73 -4.10 8.17
C ILE A 53 5.04 -2.80 7.41
N TYR A 54 5.29 -2.89 6.11
CA TYR A 54 5.53 -1.71 5.27
C TYR A 54 4.33 -0.75 5.27
N LEU A 55 3.11 -1.26 5.13
CA LEU A 55 1.88 -0.46 5.20
C LEU A 55 1.70 0.19 6.57
N LEU A 56 1.97 -0.53 7.67
CA LEU A 56 1.95 0.03 9.02
C LEU A 56 2.91 1.22 9.15
N LYS A 57 4.16 1.07 8.70
CA LYS A 57 5.15 2.16 8.76
C LYS A 57 4.70 3.39 7.98
N CYS A 58 4.07 3.19 6.82
CA CYS A 58 3.51 4.31 6.06
C CYS A 58 2.40 5.04 6.85
N LEU A 59 1.50 4.29 7.50
CA LEU A 59 0.45 4.88 8.35
C LEU A 59 1.02 5.62 9.57
N GLN A 60 2.06 5.09 10.21
CA GLN A 60 2.76 5.75 11.31
C GLN A 60 3.40 7.07 10.85
N GLU A 61 4.04 7.07 9.68
CA GLU A 61 4.60 8.28 9.08
C GLU A 61 3.52 9.31 8.72
N PHE A 62 2.36 8.88 8.21
CA PHE A 62 1.23 9.79 8.00
C PHE A 62 0.75 10.42 9.30
N LYS A 63 0.54 9.61 10.34
CA LYS A 63 0.15 10.09 11.67
C LYS A 63 1.18 11.07 12.23
N SER A 64 2.47 10.81 12.05
CA SER A 64 3.55 11.72 12.50
C SER A 64 3.50 13.10 11.83
N LYS A 65 2.95 13.18 10.63
CA LYS A 65 2.75 14.42 9.86
C LYS A 65 1.38 15.07 10.11
N GLY A 66 0.62 14.59 11.10
CA GLY A 66 -0.72 15.08 11.42
C GLY A 66 -1.80 14.63 10.43
N ILE A 67 -1.49 13.66 9.57
CA ILE A 67 -2.41 13.12 8.57
C ILE A 67 -3.07 11.87 9.15
N ILE A 68 -4.36 11.96 9.47
CA ILE A 68 -5.14 10.84 10.01
C ILE A 68 -5.76 10.07 8.83
N ALA A 69 -5.31 8.83 8.62
CA ALA A 69 -5.90 7.93 7.65
C ALA A 69 -7.16 7.29 8.25
N TYR A 70 -8.31 7.44 7.60
CA TYR A 70 -9.57 6.82 8.03
C TYR A 70 -9.77 5.43 7.45
N ALA A 71 -9.18 5.19 6.28
CA ALA A 71 -9.22 3.91 5.60
C ALA A 71 -7.91 3.67 4.84
N ILE A 72 -7.59 2.41 4.61
CA ILE A 72 -6.45 1.96 3.80
C ILE A 72 -6.91 0.79 2.93
N SER A 73 -6.47 0.77 1.68
CA SER A 73 -6.57 -0.41 0.80
C SER A 73 -5.23 -1.16 0.76
N VAL A 74 -5.27 -2.48 0.60
CA VAL A 74 -4.06 -3.32 0.50
C VAL A 74 -3.44 -3.23 -0.90
N GLN A 75 -4.28 -3.22 -1.93
CA GLN A 75 -3.88 -3.05 -3.32
C GLN A 75 -4.93 -2.28 -4.13
N ASN A 76 -4.47 -1.38 -4.99
CA ASN A 76 -5.27 -0.75 -6.03
C ASN A 76 -5.42 -1.76 -7.17
N GLU A 77 -6.67 -2.06 -7.51
CA GLU A 77 -7.02 -2.96 -8.63
C GLU A 77 -6.18 -4.26 -8.62
N PRO A 78 -6.34 -5.13 -7.60
CA PRO A 78 -5.46 -6.29 -7.37
C PRO A 78 -5.41 -7.31 -8.53
N GLN A 79 -6.38 -7.25 -9.45
CA GLN A 79 -6.45 -8.10 -10.64
C GLN A 79 -5.97 -7.40 -11.92
N ASN A 80 -5.66 -6.11 -11.87
CA ASN A 80 -5.13 -5.37 -13.02
C ASN A 80 -3.61 -5.60 -13.10
N VAL A 81 -3.16 -6.21 -14.20
CA VAL A 81 -1.74 -6.44 -14.47
C VAL A 81 -1.41 -5.84 -15.81
N ASN A 82 -0.76 -4.67 -15.79
CA ASN A 82 -0.27 -4.01 -16.96
C ASN A 82 1.26 -3.89 -16.90
N PRO A 83 2.02 -4.53 -17.81
CA PRO A 83 3.47 -4.53 -17.78
C PRO A 83 4.10 -3.15 -18.12
N THR A 84 3.33 -2.20 -18.64
CA THR A 84 3.82 -0.84 -18.95
C THR A 84 3.42 0.20 -17.90
N SER A 85 2.58 -0.18 -16.94
CA SER A 85 2.07 0.71 -15.89
C SER A 85 2.40 0.19 -14.51
N PRO A 86 2.45 1.07 -13.49
CA PRO A 86 2.73 0.67 -12.11
C PRO A 86 1.51 -0.02 -11.49
N THR A 87 1.34 -1.29 -11.84
CA THR A 87 0.34 -2.22 -11.29
C THR A 87 1.04 -3.35 -10.56
N ALA A 88 0.31 -4.07 -9.69
CA ALA A 88 0.79 -5.29 -9.08
C ALA A 88 -0.36 -6.26 -8.86
N LYS A 89 -0.18 -7.52 -9.27
CA LYS A 89 -1.13 -8.59 -9.00
C LYS A 89 -1.07 -8.94 -7.51
N LEU A 90 -2.25 -9.05 -6.91
CA LEU A 90 -2.41 -9.60 -5.58
C LEU A 90 -3.57 -10.61 -5.60
N THR A 91 -3.31 -11.83 -5.16
CA THR A 91 -4.37 -12.83 -5.07
C THR A 91 -5.31 -12.51 -3.89
N PRO A 92 -6.60 -12.85 -3.96
CA PRO A 92 -7.53 -12.62 -2.84
C PRO A 92 -7.06 -13.27 -1.53
N ALA A 93 -6.40 -14.43 -1.61
CA ALA A 93 -5.83 -15.11 -0.44
C ALA A 93 -4.72 -14.28 0.21
N MET A 94 -3.78 -13.77 -0.58
CA MET A 94 -2.70 -12.91 -0.09
C MET A 94 -3.25 -11.59 0.46
N GLU A 95 -4.22 -10.99 -0.22
CA GLU A 95 -4.89 -9.77 0.25
C GLU A 95 -5.56 -9.96 1.61
N GLY A 96 -6.27 -11.07 1.81
CA GLY A 96 -6.88 -11.43 3.10
C GLY A 96 -5.84 -11.65 4.21
N GLN A 97 -4.71 -12.30 3.88
CA GLN A 97 -3.60 -12.48 4.82
C GLN A 97 -2.98 -11.14 5.23
N ILE A 98 -2.69 -10.26 4.26
CA ILE A 98 -2.14 -8.93 4.52
C ILE A 98 -3.13 -8.11 5.35
N GLY A 99 -4.41 -8.10 4.98
CA GLY A 99 -5.45 -7.35 5.70
C GLY A 99 -5.59 -7.79 7.16
N THR A 100 -5.62 -9.11 7.41
CA THR A 100 -5.68 -9.67 8.76
C THR A 100 -4.44 -9.29 9.58
N LYS A 101 -3.25 -9.43 8.99
CA LYS A 101 -1.99 -9.09 9.66
C LYS A 101 -1.89 -7.59 9.95
N LEU A 102 -2.21 -6.76 8.97
CA LEU A 102 -2.21 -5.31 9.10
C LEU A 102 -3.18 -4.85 10.18
N ARG A 103 -4.38 -5.44 10.25
CA ARG A 103 -5.35 -5.15 11.32
C ARG A 103 -4.74 -5.43 12.70
N THR A 104 -4.13 -6.59 12.91
CA THR A 104 -3.46 -6.93 14.17
C THR A 104 -2.36 -5.92 14.51
N LEU A 105 -1.54 -5.56 13.52
CA LEU A 105 -0.46 -4.58 13.69
C LEU A 105 -0.99 -3.19 14.06
N MET A 106 -2.03 -2.70 13.39
CA MET A 106 -2.64 -1.40 13.67
C MET A 106 -3.21 -1.33 15.08
N ASN A 107 -3.97 -2.35 15.49
CA ASN A 107 -4.55 -2.44 16.84
C ASN A 107 -3.45 -2.38 17.92
N GLY A 108 -2.30 -3.00 17.69
CA GLY A 108 -1.15 -2.96 18.60
C GLY A 108 -0.36 -1.65 18.60
N ASN A 109 -0.62 -0.74 17.66
CA ASN A 109 0.11 0.53 17.48
C ASN A 109 -0.80 1.76 17.58
N SER A 110 -2.03 1.60 18.11
CA SER A 110 -3.01 2.68 18.27
C SER A 110 -3.32 3.43 16.96
N LEU A 111 -3.54 2.65 15.90
CA LEU A 111 -3.94 3.08 14.55
C LEU A 111 -5.26 2.41 14.14
#